data_AF-A0A357TJ75-F1
#
_entry.id   AF-A0A357TJ75-F1
#
_cell.length_a   1.000
_cell.length_b   1.000
_cell.length_c   1.000
_cell.angle_alpha   90.00
_cell.angle_beta   90.00
_cell.angle_gamma   90.00
#
_symmetry.space_group_name_H-M   'P 1'
#
loop_
_entity.id
_entity.type
_entity.pdbx_description
1 polymer ?
#
loop_
_entity_poly.entity_id
_entity_poly.type
_entity_poly.pdbx_seq_one_letter_code
_entity_poly.pdbx_strand_id
1 'polypeptide(L)'
;LAKRGYVSFAINYRLAPKHKSPAQTEDCRDAVRWVRQNGHKYKADPKRIGAMGYSAGGHLVSMLATTGLSKADDPKGVGTKIVAAVAGGSPTDFRTVRENSRSLAYWFGGKRSEKPEAYAADSPNAFVDKNDSPIFFYNGSIDALVHPKKHPAVGFLGPTALHESLKAAGVDTGLYIARGAGHLAMVLNKKAQNTGYAFLDTHLKPSNTLRVFWLAGQSNMQGQGVVDFDHPKHYNGGRGILKNVMKTSEHADRYKHIVDANGDWIVRDDVFIRYQTKEELKTGGLSIGFTGYGGKHHIGPEFQLGHLAGDAYDDPVLLIKTAWGGKSIHKDFRPPSAGGTTGEFFTKMLAEYREALAKLSDEFPHLAKRKPVLGGFVWFQGWNDMFNDDARNNYQANLVHLINDIRKEVGQPDLPVVIGELGNDGPKAGKSMLAIRAAQKAAAEALGPKTAFVPTTQFARPAKESPNVTHGHHWYGNAESYFLIGDALGQALLNLNDK
;
A
#
# COMPACT_ATOMS: atom_id res chain seq x y z
N LEU A 1 -9.56 20.05 17.16
CA LEU A 1 -8.57 18.97 16.90
C LEU A 1 -8.59 17.88 17.98
N ALA A 2 -8.35 18.16 19.26
CA ALA A 2 -8.37 17.12 20.32
C ALA A 2 -9.66 16.26 20.34
N LYS A 3 -10.85 16.88 20.26
CA LYS A 3 -12.14 16.17 20.14
C LYS A 3 -12.25 15.22 18.94
N ARG A 4 -11.38 15.37 17.93
CA ARG A 4 -11.33 14.53 16.73
C ARG A 4 -10.26 13.43 16.81
N GLY A 5 -9.55 13.31 17.94
CA GLY A 5 -8.54 12.28 18.18
C GLY A 5 -7.09 12.71 17.88
N TYR A 6 -6.81 14.01 17.76
CA TYR A 6 -5.46 14.52 17.54
C TYR A 6 -4.77 14.95 18.83
N VAL A 7 -3.47 14.65 18.93
CA VAL A 7 -2.56 15.39 19.80
C VAL A 7 -2.15 16.67 19.07
N SER A 8 -2.21 17.83 19.73
CA SER A 8 -1.93 19.13 19.12
C SER A 8 -0.77 19.81 19.82
N PHE A 9 0.23 20.24 19.06
CA PHE A 9 1.38 21.00 19.53
C PHE A 9 1.25 22.43 18.99
N ALA A 10 1.04 23.39 19.88
CA ALA A 10 1.06 24.81 19.53
C ALA A 10 2.51 25.30 19.62
N ILE A 11 3.03 25.88 18.54
CA ILE A 11 4.45 26.26 18.44
C ILE A 11 4.60 27.77 18.36
N ASN A 12 5.71 28.27 18.87
CA ASN A 12 6.18 29.62 18.61
C ASN A 12 7.28 29.60 17.55
N TYR A 13 7.47 30.72 16.87
CA TYR A 13 8.56 30.96 15.93
C TYR A 13 9.11 32.37 16.11
N ARG A 14 10.37 32.59 15.74
CA ARG A 14 11.06 33.88 15.87
C ARG A 14 10.43 34.93 14.96
N LEU A 15 10.26 36.16 15.46
CA LEU A 15 9.55 37.21 14.71
C LEU A 15 10.49 38.18 13.98
N ALA A 16 10.08 38.56 12.78
CA ALA A 16 10.61 39.72 12.07
C ALA A 16 10.21 41.02 12.81
N PRO A 17 11.02 42.11 12.73
CA PRO A 17 12.22 42.25 11.92
C PRO A 17 13.50 41.72 12.57
N LYS A 18 13.48 41.32 13.85
CA LYS A 18 14.68 40.84 14.55
C LYS A 18 15.26 39.58 13.92
N HIS A 19 14.39 38.67 13.50
CA HIS A 19 14.75 37.47 12.78
C HIS A 19 14.04 37.47 11.42
N LYS A 20 14.80 37.65 10.34
CA LYS A 20 14.27 37.68 8.97
C LYS A 20 14.03 36.25 8.46
N SER A 21 13.26 36.13 7.39
CA SER A 21 13.18 34.88 6.62
C SER A 21 14.59 34.39 6.27
N PRO A 22 14.91 33.08 6.42
CA PRO A 22 13.99 31.95 6.62
C PRO A 22 13.82 31.50 8.09
N ALA A 23 14.17 32.31 9.09
CA ALA A 23 14.20 31.89 10.50
C ALA A 23 12.88 31.24 10.98
N GLN A 24 11.75 31.74 10.51
CA GLN A 24 10.41 31.25 10.87
C GLN A 24 10.14 29.85 10.35
N THR A 25 10.44 29.61 9.07
CA THR A 25 10.27 28.31 8.42
C THR A 25 11.22 27.28 9.05
N GLU A 26 12.44 27.68 9.41
CA GLU A 26 13.37 26.81 10.15
C GLU A 26 12.86 26.45 11.55
N ASP A 27 12.25 27.38 12.28
CA ASP A 27 11.64 27.08 13.59
C ASP A 27 10.48 26.08 13.45
N CYS A 28 9.66 26.23 12.41
CA CYS A 28 8.61 25.26 12.09
C CYS A 28 9.18 23.88 11.74
N ARG A 29 10.28 23.80 10.98
CA ARG A 29 10.98 22.54 10.67
C ARG A 29 11.52 21.89 11.93
N ASP A 30 12.14 22.65 12.83
CA ASP A 30 12.65 22.16 14.11
C ASP A 30 11.52 21.63 15.01
N ALA A 31 10.35 22.26 14.98
CA ALA A 31 9.17 21.73 15.67
C ALA A 31 8.73 20.36 15.10
N VAL A 32 8.71 20.18 13.77
CA VAL A 32 8.39 18.88 13.15
C VAL A 32 9.39 17.81 13.58
N ARG A 33 10.69 18.13 13.56
CA ARG A 33 11.75 17.21 14.02
C ARG A 33 11.55 16.83 15.48
N TRP A 34 11.24 17.80 16.33
CA TRP A 34 10.99 17.57 17.75
C TRP A 34 9.78 16.65 17.97
N VAL A 35 8.68 16.85 17.23
CA VAL A 35 7.49 15.98 17.31
C VAL A 35 7.81 14.57 16.80
N ARG A 36 8.59 14.42 15.73
CA ARG A 36 9.03 13.08 15.26
C ARG A 36 9.82 12.33 16.33
N GLN A 37 10.70 13.03 17.04
CA GLN A 37 11.56 12.43 18.06
C GLN A 37 10.85 12.19 19.39
N ASN A 38 9.90 13.04 19.77
CA ASN A 38 9.31 13.06 21.12
C ASN A 38 7.81 12.76 21.17
N GLY A 39 7.12 12.71 20.03
CA GLY A 39 5.66 12.60 19.96
C GLY A 39 5.10 11.37 20.66
N HIS A 40 5.82 10.24 20.62
CA HIS A 40 5.44 9.00 21.31
C HIS A 40 5.23 9.21 22.81
N LYS A 41 6.00 10.10 23.46
CA LYS A 41 5.85 10.44 24.89
C LYS A 41 4.49 11.08 25.20
N TYR A 42 3.87 11.69 24.19
CA TYR A 42 2.57 12.35 24.26
C TYR A 42 1.46 11.53 23.60
N LYS A 43 1.69 10.23 23.33
CA LYS A 43 0.77 9.35 22.61
C LYS A 43 0.43 9.85 21.20
N ALA A 44 1.29 10.65 20.59
CA ALA A 44 1.19 11.07 19.21
C ALA A 44 1.96 10.08 18.31
N ASP A 45 1.40 9.81 17.13
CA ASP A 45 2.09 9.03 16.10
C ASP A 45 3.08 9.93 15.33
N PRO A 46 4.41 9.72 15.47
CA PRO A 46 5.40 10.57 14.83
C PRO A 46 5.45 10.42 13.30
N LYS A 47 4.79 9.42 12.72
CA LYS A 47 4.70 9.24 11.27
C LYS A 47 3.55 10.03 10.64
N ARG A 48 2.56 10.48 11.43
CA ARG A 48 1.33 11.15 10.95
C ARG A 48 1.20 12.56 11.49
N ILE A 49 2.10 13.43 11.04
CA ILE A 49 2.16 14.84 11.44
C ILE A 49 1.48 15.69 10.37
N GLY A 50 0.45 16.45 10.75
CA GLY A 50 -0.09 17.52 9.92
C GLY A 50 0.11 18.90 10.54
N ALA A 51 0.01 19.93 9.73
CA ALA A 51 0.19 21.32 10.15
C ALA A 51 -1.05 22.15 9.84
N MET A 52 -1.37 23.12 10.71
CA MET A 52 -2.44 24.08 10.46
C MET A 52 -2.02 25.47 10.89
N GLY A 53 -2.32 26.47 10.08
CA GLY A 53 -1.99 27.86 10.35
C GLY A 53 -2.94 28.85 9.69
N TYR A 54 -2.93 30.08 10.17
CA TYR A 54 -3.71 31.19 9.63
C TYR A 54 -2.83 32.40 9.36
N SER A 55 -3.10 33.14 8.28
CA SER A 55 -2.34 34.33 7.88
C SER A 55 -0.86 34.00 7.63
N ALA A 56 0.08 34.66 8.30
CA ALA A 56 1.50 34.28 8.29
C ALA A 56 1.74 32.82 8.70
N GLY A 57 0.96 32.28 9.65
CA GLY A 57 1.02 30.86 9.98
C GLY A 57 0.52 29.96 8.84
N GLY A 58 -0.44 30.45 8.04
CA GLY A 58 -0.89 29.79 6.82
C GLY A 58 0.23 29.67 5.79
N HIS A 59 1.01 30.74 5.63
CA HIS A 59 2.22 30.74 4.80
C HIS A 59 3.25 29.72 5.29
N LEU A 60 3.57 29.71 6.59
CA LEU A 60 4.56 28.80 7.16
C LEU A 60 4.19 27.33 7.01
N VAL A 61 2.90 26.97 7.20
CA VAL A 61 2.47 25.58 6.96
C VAL A 61 2.43 25.23 5.48
N SER A 62 2.17 26.19 4.60
CA SER A 62 2.35 26.01 3.14
C SER A 62 3.82 25.77 2.79
N MET A 63 4.75 26.51 3.39
CA MET A 63 6.19 26.27 3.23
C MET A 63 6.59 24.87 3.71
N LEU A 64 6.11 24.41 4.87
CA LEU A 64 6.37 23.04 5.33
C LEU A 64 5.86 21.97 4.36
N ALA A 65 4.70 22.20 3.75
CA ALA A 65 4.08 21.24 2.83
C ALA A 65 4.83 21.15 1.49
N THR A 66 5.34 22.27 0.97
CA THR A 66 6.03 22.34 -0.34
C THR A 66 7.56 22.25 -0.26
N THR A 67 8.13 22.15 0.94
CA THR A 67 9.59 22.08 1.15
C THR A 67 9.98 21.03 2.20
N GLY A 68 9.10 20.04 2.41
CA GLY A 68 9.30 18.98 3.39
C GLY A 68 10.42 18.04 2.98
N LEU A 69 11.44 17.88 3.85
CA LEU A 69 12.58 17.01 3.58
C LEU A 69 12.31 15.58 4.05
N SER A 70 12.74 14.59 3.27
CA SER A 70 12.80 13.21 3.71
C SER A 70 13.81 13.04 4.86
N LYS A 71 13.83 11.86 5.50
CA LYS A 71 14.85 11.57 6.51
C LYS A 71 16.27 11.62 5.93
N ALA A 72 16.43 11.20 4.67
CA ALA A 72 17.72 11.16 3.98
C ALA A 72 18.19 12.56 3.57
N ASP A 73 17.25 13.44 3.17
CA ASP A 73 17.57 14.79 2.68
C ASP A 73 17.68 15.82 3.81
N ASP A 74 17.16 15.50 5.00
CA ASP A 74 17.28 16.37 6.18
C ASP A 74 18.71 16.28 6.75
N PRO A 75 19.47 17.39 6.84
CA PRO A 75 20.81 17.40 7.43
C PRO A 75 20.85 16.91 8.89
N LYS A 76 19.72 16.96 9.60
CA LYS A 76 19.61 16.44 10.97
C LYS A 76 19.21 14.94 11.03
N GLY A 77 18.96 14.30 9.88
CA GLY A 77 18.63 12.88 9.76
C GLY A 77 17.27 12.47 10.35
N VAL A 78 16.34 13.43 10.52
CA VAL A 78 15.02 13.19 11.14
C VAL A 78 13.89 13.26 10.11
N GLY A 79 13.99 14.19 9.16
CA GLY A 79 12.95 14.51 8.20
C GLY A 79 12.01 15.61 8.70
N THR A 80 11.56 16.46 7.79
CA THR A 80 10.63 17.57 8.06
C THR A 80 9.35 17.49 7.25
N LYS A 81 9.23 16.49 6.36
CA LYS A 81 8.02 16.25 5.58
C LYS A 81 6.80 16.02 6.49
N ILE A 82 5.73 16.77 6.27
CA ILE A 82 4.43 16.58 6.91
C ILE A 82 3.52 15.77 5.99
N VAL A 83 2.41 15.25 6.52
CA VAL A 83 1.46 14.44 5.75
C VAL A 83 0.40 15.30 5.07
N ALA A 84 -0.08 16.36 5.72
CA ALA A 84 -1.04 17.29 5.15
C ALA A 84 -1.01 18.64 5.87
N ALA A 85 -1.46 19.69 5.18
CA ALA A 85 -1.58 21.04 5.73
C ALA A 85 -2.97 21.66 5.56
N VAL A 86 -3.33 22.54 6.48
CA VAL A 86 -4.47 23.44 6.34
C VAL A 86 -4.03 24.88 6.53
N ALA A 87 -4.16 25.69 5.47
CA ALA A 87 -3.68 27.06 5.42
C ALA A 87 -4.83 28.06 5.22
N GLY A 88 -5.18 28.82 6.25
CA GLY A 88 -6.19 29.88 6.15
C GLY A 88 -5.55 31.23 5.88
N GLY A 89 -6.15 32.07 5.02
CA GLY A 89 -5.64 33.43 4.81
C GLY A 89 -4.18 33.49 4.34
N SER A 90 -3.73 32.54 3.51
CA SER A 90 -2.29 32.27 3.29
C SER A 90 -1.68 33.08 2.13
N PRO A 91 -0.65 33.91 2.36
CA PRO A 91 0.15 34.44 1.26
C PRO A 91 1.11 33.35 0.74
N THR A 92 1.16 33.12 -0.57
CA THR A 92 1.80 31.92 -1.13
C THR A 92 2.84 32.18 -2.23
N ASP A 93 2.89 33.39 -2.81
CA ASP A 93 3.93 33.72 -3.78
C ASP A 93 4.36 35.19 -3.66
N PHE A 94 5.57 35.39 -3.16
CA PHE A 94 6.17 36.70 -2.99
C PHE A 94 7.03 37.13 -4.18
N ARG A 95 7.27 36.24 -5.16
CA ARG A 95 8.04 36.59 -6.38
C ARG A 95 7.35 37.69 -7.20
N THR A 96 6.04 37.84 -7.04
CA THR A 96 5.23 38.86 -7.73
C THR A 96 5.07 40.16 -6.93
N VAL A 97 5.66 40.28 -5.74
CA VAL A 97 5.67 41.52 -4.97
C VAL A 97 6.28 42.63 -5.83
N ARG A 98 5.71 43.83 -5.76
CA ARG A 98 6.22 44.99 -6.51
C ARG A 98 7.68 45.27 -6.10
N GLU A 99 8.57 45.42 -7.08
CA GLU A 99 10.03 45.39 -6.88
C GLU A 99 10.53 46.32 -5.79
N ASN A 100 10.04 47.56 -5.81
CA ASN A 100 10.46 48.61 -4.91
C ASN A 100 9.52 48.80 -3.70
N SER A 101 8.60 47.86 -3.46
CA SER A 101 7.75 47.90 -2.26
C SER A 101 8.55 47.62 -1.00
N ARG A 102 8.37 48.48 0.02
CA ARG A 102 8.95 48.29 1.36
C ARG A 102 8.04 47.48 2.29
N SER A 103 6.81 47.16 1.88
CA SER A 103 5.78 46.55 2.75
C SER A 103 6.21 45.23 3.39
N LEU A 104 7.10 44.46 2.75
CA LEU A 104 7.62 43.18 3.27
C LEU A 104 9.12 43.21 3.54
N ALA A 105 9.80 44.35 3.41
CA ALA A 105 11.24 44.45 3.67
C ALA A 105 11.60 44.16 5.14
N TYR A 106 10.66 44.38 6.05
CA TYR A 106 10.82 44.00 7.46
C TYR A 106 10.93 42.47 7.63
N TRP A 107 10.36 41.67 6.72
CA TRP A 107 10.40 40.20 6.75
C TRP A 107 11.61 39.64 5.99
N PHE A 108 11.88 40.18 4.80
CA PHE A 108 12.93 39.70 3.89
C PHE A 108 14.30 40.35 4.06
N GLY A 109 14.40 41.41 4.86
CA GLY A 109 15.66 42.15 5.05
C GLY A 109 16.01 43.13 3.94
N GLY A 110 15.13 43.34 2.97
CA GLY A 110 15.28 44.28 1.85
C GLY A 110 14.07 44.24 0.93
N LYS A 111 14.03 45.10 -0.08
CA LYS A 111 13.00 45.07 -1.13
C LYS A 111 13.25 43.88 -2.08
N ARG A 112 12.26 43.51 -2.89
CA ARG A 112 12.44 42.42 -3.88
C ARG A 112 13.52 42.74 -4.91
N SER A 113 13.68 44.00 -5.31
CA SER A 113 14.79 44.43 -6.18
C SER A 113 16.18 44.26 -5.56
N GLU A 114 16.28 44.20 -4.24
CA GLU A 114 17.55 44.08 -3.51
C GLU A 114 17.83 42.64 -3.06
N LYS A 115 16.78 41.85 -2.84
CA LYS A 115 16.82 40.48 -2.27
C LYS A 115 15.87 39.53 -3.00
N PRO A 116 15.94 39.39 -4.34
CA PRO A 116 14.98 38.58 -5.08
C PRO A 116 15.01 37.09 -4.66
N GLU A 117 16.17 36.57 -4.28
CA GLU A 117 16.32 35.17 -3.83
C GLU A 117 15.59 34.92 -2.51
N ALA A 118 15.58 35.88 -1.58
CA ALA A 118 14.87 35.74 -0.31
C ALA A 118 13.34 35.68 -0.50
N TYR A 119 12.81 36.46 -1.45
CA TYR A 119 11.39 36.41 -1.81
C TYR A 119 11.04 35.09 -2.50
N ALA A 120 11.89 34.59 -3.39
CA ALA A 120 11.70 33.29 -4.03
C ALA A 120 11.79 32.13 -3.03
N ALA A 121 12.79 32.16 -2.14
CA ALA A 121 13.05 31.11 -1.16
C ALA A 121 11.93 30.93 -0.13
N ASP A 122 11.10 31.96 0.08
CA ASP A 122 9.97 31.93 1.01
C ASP A 122 8.60 31.92 0.31
N SER A 123 8.59 31.65 -1.00
CA SER A 123 7.36 31.50 -1.78
C SER A 123 7.04 30.01 -1.93
N PRO A 124 6.06 29.44 -1.19
CA PRO A 124 5.76 28.01 -1.31
C PRO A 124 5.40 27.61 -2.76
N ASN A 125 4.77 28.52 -3.51
CA ASN A 125 4.45 28.33 -4.92
C ASN A 125 5.67 28.21 -5.86
N ALA A 126 6.89 28.48 -5.38
CA ALA A 126 8.12 28.30 -6.15
C ALA A 126 8.64 26.87 -6.14
N PHE A 127 8.16 26.03 -5.22
CA PHE A 127 8.72 24.70 -4.95
C PHE A 127 7.82 23.55 -5.38
N VAL A 128 6.61 23.85 -5.89
CA VAL A 128 5.57 22.85 -6.10
C VAL A 128 6.06 21.67 -6.94
N ASP A 129 5.94 20.47 -6.38
CA ASP A 129 6.19 19.22 -7.07
C ASP A 129 5.18 18.13 -6.69
N LYS A 130 5.12 17.05 -7.49
CA LYS A 130 4.13 15.97 -7.35
C LYS A 130 4.19 15.20 -6.02
N ASN A 131 5.29 15.33 -5.28
CA ASN A 131 5.53 14.66 -4.00
C ASN A 131 5.20 15.55 -2.80
N ASP A 132 4.72 16.79 -3.01
CA ASP A 132 4.36 17.70 -1.93
C ASP A 132 3.20 17.16 -1.08
N SER A 133 3.12 17.66 0.15
CA SER A 133 2.02 17.32 1.05
C SER A 133 0.72 17.97 0.58
N PRO A 134 -0.42 17.26 0.59
CA PRO A 134 -1.73 17.84 0.32
C PRO A 134 -2.05 19.07 1.18
N ILE A 135 -2.68 20.09 0.58
CA ILE A 135 -3.02 21.35 1.28
C ILE A 135 -4.48 21.74 1.05
N PHE A 136 -5.21 22.01 2.14
CA PHE A 136 -6.51 22.66 2.09
C PHE A 136 -6.40 24.14 2.45
N PHE A 137 -6.93 24.99 1.59
CA PHE A 137 -6.96 26.44 1.77
C PHE A 137 -8.34 26.94 2.13
N TYR A 138 -8.40 27.97 2.97
CA TYR A 138 -9.63 28.75 3.15
C TYR A 138 -9.35 30.25 3.23
N ASN A 139 -10.18 31.05 2.56
CA ASN A 139 -9.98 32.49 2.47
C ASN A 139 -11.32 33.25 2.37
N GLY A 140 -11.29 34.53 2.72
CA GLY A 140 -12.42 35.43 2.52
C GLY A 140 -12.39 36.02 1.11
N SER A 141 -13.53 36.20 0.46
CA SER A 141 -13.58 36.74 -0.90
C SER A 141 -13.23 38.24 -0.96
N ILE A 142 -13.36 38.96 0.16
CA ILE A 142 -13.06 40.40 0.27
C ILE A 142 -11.92 40.64 1.28
N ASP A 143 -11.06 39.65 1.47
CA ASP A 143 -9.89 39.76 2.34
C ASP A 143 -8.90 40.80 1.80
N ALA A 144 -8.80 41.94 2.50
CA ALA A 144 -7.94 43.04 2.12
C ALA A 144 -6.47 42.86 2.54
N LEU A 145 -6.18 41.95 3.49
CA LEU A 145 -4.82 41.70 3.98
C LEU A 145 -4.13 40.58 3.21
N VAL A 146 -4.88 39.53 2.89
CA VAL A 146 -4.43 38.41 2.07
C VAL A 146 -5.51 38.11 1.06
N HIS A 147 -5.47 38.85 -0.05
CA HIS A 147 -6.43 38.68 -1.13
C HIS A 147 -6.30 37.27 -1.72
N PRO A 148 -7.42 36.55 -1.97
CA PRO A 148 -7.39 35.15 -2.40
C PRO A 148 -6.58 34.92 -3.69
N LYS A 149 -6.59 35.93 -4.58
CA LYS A 149 -5.83 35.94 -5.84
C LYS A 149 -4.51 36.71 -5.71
N LYS A 150 -4.46 37.98 -6.11
CA LYS A 150 -3.28 38.85 -6.00
C LYS A 150 -3.60 40.01 -5.08
N HIS A 151 -2.71 40.31 -4.13
CA HIS A 151 -2.88 41.48 -3.28
C HIS A 151 -2.79 42.77 -4.12
N PRO A 152 -3.81 43.64 -4.11
CA PRO A 152 -3.86 44.80 -5.01
C PRO A 152 -2.71 45.79 -4.78
N ALA A 153 -2.40 46.12 -3.52
CA ALA A 153 -1.32 47.05 -3.18
C ALA A 153 0.09 46.42 -3.17
N VAL A 154 0.28 45.28 -2.48
CA VAL A 154 1.61 44.68 -2.27
C VAL A 154 2.06 43.82 -3.45
N GLY A 155 1.13 43.10 -4.09
CA GLY A 155 1.39 42.35 -5.31
C GLY A 155 1.72 40.87 -5.15
N PHE A 156 1.86 40.33 -3.93
CA PHE A 156 2.02 38.88 -3.74
C PHE A 156 0.75 38.11 -4.16
N LEU A 157 0.88 36.83 -4.47
CA LEU A 157 -0.26 35.93 -4.70
C LEU A 157 -0.68 35.25 -3.40
N GLY A 158 -1.99 35.14 -3.20
CA GLY A 158 -2.64 34.37 -2.16
C GLY A 158 -2.98 32.95 -2.59
N PRO A 159 -3.82 32.24 -1.83
CA PRO A 159 -3.93 30.78 -1.88
C PRO A 159 -4.44 30.22 -3.22
N THR A 160 -5.14 31.01 -4.05
CA THR A 160 -5.59 30.52 -5.35
C THR A 160 -4.43 30.11 -6.24
N ALA A 161 -3.30 30.83 -6.22
CA ALA A 161 -2.17 30.51 -7.08
C ALA A 161 -1.54 29.15 -6.71
N LEU A 162 -1.28 28.92 -5.43
CA LEU A 162 -0.70 27.67 -4.95
C LEU A 162 -1.66 26.48 -5.11
N HIS A 163 -2.97 26.70 -4.90
CA HIS A 163 -3.97 25.67 -5.16
C HIS A 163 -3.94 25.18 -6.62
N GLU A 164 -3.90 26.10 -7.59
CA GLU A 164 -3.83 25.73 -9.01
C GLU A 164 -2.52 25.03 -9.37
N SER A 165 -1.38 25.48 -8.81
CA SER A 165 -0.09 24.82 -9.02
C SER A 165 -0.05 23.40 -8.45
N LEU A 166 -0.57 23.18 -7.23
CA LEU A 166 -0.66 21.84 -6.62
C LEU A 166 -1.57 20.92 -7.45
N LYS A 167 -2.72 21.42 -7.88
CA LYS A 167 -3.65 20.69 -8.74
C LYS A 167 -3.00 20.30 -10.07
N ALA A 168 -2.25 21.22 -10.69
CA ALA A 168 -1.52 20.95 -11.92
C ALA A 168 -0.39 19.91 -11.75
N ALA A 169 0.21 19.84 -10.56
CA ALA A 169 1.22 18.84 -10.20
C ALA A 169 0.62 17.48 -9.78
N GLY A 170 -0.71 17.35 -9.72
CA GLY A 170 -1.39 16.13 -9.28
C GLY A 170 -1.41 15.92 -7.77
N VAL A 171 -1.13 16.97 -6.98
CA VAL A 171 -1.18 16.93 -5.52
C VAL A 171 -2.60 17.24 -5.05
N ASP A 172 -3.13 16.45 -4.11
CA ASP A 172 -4.47 16.68 -3.57
C ASP A 172 -4.56 18.04 -2.86
N THR A 173 -5.59 18.82 -3.19
CA THR A 173 -5.77 20.16 -2.64
C THR A 173 -7.23 20.60 -2.72
N GLY A 174 -7.66 21.38 -1.74
CA GLY A 174 -8.98 22.03 -1.73
C GLY A 174 -8.87 23.52 -1.47
N LEU A 175 -9.83 24.29 -1.98
CA LEU A 175 -9.92 25.73 -1.76
C LEU A 175 -11.36 26.12 -1.41
N TYR A 176 -11.55 26.71 -0.23
CA TYR A 176 -12.82 27.28 0.19
C TYR A 176 -12.75 28.81 0.24
N ILE A 177 -13.52 29.50 -0.61
CA ILE A 177 -13.65 30.95 -0.58
C ILE A 177 -15.01 31.33 0.02
N ALA A 178 -15.01 31.98 1.18
CA ALA A 178 -16.24 32.44 1.80
C ALA A 178 -16.66 33.81 1.24
N ARG A 179 -17.81 33.86 0.57
CA ARG A 179 -18.36 35.07 -0.04
C ARG A 179 -18.64 36.13 1.01
N GLY A 180 -18.16 37.35 0.78
CA GLY A 180 -18.40 38.52 1.64
C GLY A 180 -17.61 38.54 2.96
N ALA A 181 -16.74 37.55 3.20
CA ALA A 181 -15.90 37.52 4.39
C ALA A 181 -14.56 38.24 4.17
N GLY A 182 -14.14 39.01 5.16
CA GLY A 182 -12.78 39.58 5.26
C GLY A 182 -11.85 38.74 6.15
N HIS A 183 -10.61 39.21 6.35
CA HIS A 183 -9.54 38.46 7.03
C HIS A 183 -9.93 37.97 8.43
N LEU A 184 -10.46 38.83 9.31
CA LEU A 184 -10.79 38.44 10.68
C LEU A 184 -12.02 37.53 10.76
N ALA A 185 -12.99 37.73 9.87
CA ALA A 185 -14.20 36.89 9.82
C ALA A 185 -13.86 35.43 9.50
N MET A 186 -12.80 35.21 8.71
CA MET A 186 -12.35 33.86 8.37
C MET A 186 -11.61 33.14 9.49
N VAL A 187 -11.00 33.86 10.43
CA VAL A 187 -10.37 33.25 11.62
C VAL A 187 -11.38 32.43 12.41
N LEU A 188 -12.62 32.89 12.53
CA LEU A 188 -13.67 32.25 13.34
C LEU A 188 -14.68 31.45 12.50
N ASN A 189 -14.43 31.29 11.19
CA ASN A 189 -15.37 30.61 10.30
C ASN A 189 -15.36 29.09 10.56
N LYS A 190 -16.32 28.62 11.36
CA LYS A 190 -16.46 27.21 11.74
C LYS A 190 -16.64 26.29 10.53
N LYS A 191 -17.33 26.73 9.48
CA LYS A 191 -17.52 25.91 8.28
C LYS A 191 -16.18 25.65 7.60
N ALA A 192 -15.41 26.71 7.35
CA ALA A 192 -14.09 26.62 6.75
C ALA A 192 -13.13 25.76 7.59
N GLN A 193 -13.07 25.99 8.91
CA GLN A 193 -12.25 25.19 9.82
C GLN A 193 -12.67 23.72 9.85
N ASN A 194 -13.97 23.43 9.91
CA ASN A 194 -14.46 22.05 9.92
C ASN A 194 -14.16 21.32 8.61
N THR A 195 -14.23 21.99 7.46
CA THR A 195 -13.79 21.42 6.18
C THR A 195 -12.29 21.15 6.19
N GLY A 196 -11.48 22.07 6.70
CA GLY A 196 -10.05 21.85 6.91
C GLY A 196 -9.76 20.67 7.85
N TYR A 197 -10.51 20.52 8.94
CA TYR A 197 -10.39 19.37 9.83
C TYR A 197 -10.84 18.05 9.17
N ALA A 198 -11.80 18.09 8.25
CA ALA A 198 -12.20 16.91 7.48
C ALA A 198 -11.09 16.50 6.51
N PHE A 199 -10.45 17.47 5.87
CA PHE A 199 -9.27 17.24 5.04
C PHE A 199 -8.12 16.60 5.82
N LEU A 200 -7.78 17.12 7.01
CA LEU A 200 -6.80 16.49 7.90
C LEU A 200 -7.22 15.08 8.33
N ASP A 201 -8.51 14.84 8.57
CA ASP A 201 -9.02 13.50 8.90
C ASP A 201 -8.73 12.51 7.76
N THR A 202 -8.98 12.89 6.51
CA THR A 202 -8.73 12.04 5.33
C THR A 202 -7.26 11.63 5.20
N HIS A 203 -6.32 12.53 5.49
CA HIS A 203 -4.89 12.26 5.31
C HIS A 203 -4.17 11.73 6.56
N LEU A 204 -4.62 12.08 7.77
CA LEU A 204 -3.89 11.75 9.01
C LEU A 204 -4.52 10.63 9.81
N LYS A 205 -5.83 10.38 9.67
CA LYS A 205 -6.44 9.27 10.41
C LYS A 205 -6.01 7.96 9.76
N PRO A 206 -5.74 6.92 10.56
CA PRO A 206 -5.44 5.63 9.99
C PRO A 206 -6.70 5.21 9.25
N SER A 207 -6.55 4.77 8.00
CA SER A 207 -7.70 4.33 7.23
C SER A 207 -8.42 3.24 8.02
N ASN A 208 -9.76 3.29 8.07
CA ASN A 208 -10.49 2.23 8.75
C ASN A 208 -10.53 0.94 7.91
N THR A 209 -9.75 0.84 6.84
CA THR A 209 -9.75 -0.31 5.94
C THR A 209 -8.90 -1.44 6.50
N LEU A 210 -9.37 -2.66 6.32
CA LEU A 210 -8.56 -3.88 6.37
C LEU A 210 -8.52 -4.40 4.94
N ARG A 211 -7.33 -4.45 4.34
CA ARG A 211 -7.20 -4.93 2.97
C ARG A 211 -7.21 -6.43 2.95
N VAL A 212 -8.10 -7.04 2.18
CA VAL A 212 -8.26 -8.49 2.12
C VAL A 212 -7.75 -8.98 0.77
N PHE A 213 -6.92 -10.03 0.78
CA PHE A 213 -6.55 -10.75 -0.44
C PHE A 213 -6.92 -12.22 -0.29
N TRP A 214 -7.60 -12.74 -1.29
CA TRP A 214 -8.10 -14.11 -1.27
C TRP A 214 -7.24 -15.01 -2.15
N LEU A 215 -6.55 -15.96 -1.52
CA LEU A 215 -5.62 -16.89 -2.16
C LEU A 215 -6.26 -18.28 -2.25
N ALA A 216 -6.56 -18.74 -3.46
CA ALA A 216 -7.29 -19.97 -3.69
C ALA A 216 -6.60 -20.90 -4.69
N GLY A 217 -6.89 -22.20 -4.57
CA GLY A 217 -6.43 -23.20 -5.51
C GLY A 217 -6.20 -24.56 -4.87
N GLN A 218 -5.28 -25.33 -5.43
CA GLN A 218 -4.99 -26.68 -4.94
C GLN A 218 -3.66 -26.76 -4.15
N SER A 219 -3.05 -27.94 -4.09
CA SER A 219 -1.79 -28.22 -3.37
C SER A 219 -0.63 -27.24 -3.59
N ASN A 220 -0.52 -26.61 -4.77
CA ASN A 220 0.50 -25.59 -5.01
C ASN A 220 0.21 -24.29 -4.24
N MET A 221 -1.07 -23.92 -4.09
CA MET A 221 -1.45 -22.82 -3.18
C MET A 221 -1.30 -23.24 -1.72
N GLN A 222 -1.49 -24.51 -1.35
CA GLN A 222 -1.33 -24.96 0.05
C GLN A 222 0.05 -24.68 0.62
N GLY A 223 1.10 -24.61 -0.20
CA GLY A 223 2.47 -24.34 0.21
C GLY A 223 3.23 -25.61 0.55
N GLN A 224 4.26 -25.89 -0.24
CA GLN A 224 5.06 -27.12 -0.21
C GLN A 224 6.56 -26.81 -0.14
N GLY A 225 6.94 -25.53 -0.14
CA GLY A 225 8.34 -25.12 -0.13
C GLY A 225 8.95 -25.42 1.23
N VAL A 226 9.95 -26.29 1.28
CA VAL A 226 10.57 -26.74 2.53
C VAL A 226 11.49 -25.66 3.09
N VAL A 227 11.31 -25.30 4.36
CA VAL A 227 12.09 -24.23 4.98
C VAL A 227 13.40 -24.75 5.54
N ASP A 228 13.36 -25.84 6.31
CA ASP A 228 14.49 -26.26 7.14
C ASP A 228 14.66 -27.77 7.39
N PHE A 229 13.86 -28.62 6.74
CA PHE A 229 14.12 -30.06 6.82
C PHE A 229 15.35 -30.43 6.00
N ASP A 230 16.44 -30.72 6.69
CA ASP A 230 17.70 -31.18 6.12
C ASP A 230 17.95 -32.64 6.52
N HIS A 231 17.90 -33.52 5.53
CA HIS A 231 18.25 -34.93 5.71
C HIS A 231 18.87 -35.48 4.42
N PRO A 232 20.04 -36.15 4.49
CA PRO A 232 20.74 -36.65 3.30
C PRO A 232 19.88 -37.57 2.41
N LYS A 233 19.01 -38.39 3.02
CA LYS A 233 18.16 -39.36 2.30
C LYS A 233 16.74 -38.88 2.02
N HIS A 234 16.22 -37.93 2.81
CA HIS A 234 14.79 -37.59 2.78
C HIS A 234 14.52 -36.18 2.25
N TYR A 235 15.53 -35.30 2.29
CA TYR A 235 15.44 -33.91 1.83
C TYR A 235 16.68 -33.50 1.02
N ASN A 236 17.31 -34.48 0.34
CA ASN A 236 18.42 -34.25 -0.59
C ASN A 236 19.58 -33.42 0.00
N GLY A 237 19.89 -33.61 1.29
CA GLY A 237 20.91 -32.83 2.00
C GLY A 237 20.63 -31.33 2.03
N GLY A 238 19.35 -30.95 2.15
CA GLY A 238 18.91 -29.58 2.31
C GLY A 238 18.99 -28.74 1.03
N ARG A 239 19.20 -29.34 -0.15
CA ARG A 239 19.20 -28.60 -1.42
C ARG A 239 17.84 -27.97 -1.68
N GLY A 240 17.80 -26.68 -1.96
CA GLY A 240 16.57 -25.95 -2.28
C GLY A 240 15.65 -25.66 -1.10
N ILE A 241 16.05 -25.97 0.14
CA ILE A 241 15.34 -25.48 1.34
C ILE A 241 15.63 -24.00 1.55
N LEU A 242 14.67 -23.27 2.13
CA LEU A 242 14.78 -21.81 2.27
C LEU A 242 16.04 -21.38 3.05
N LYS A 243 16.35 -22.04 4.19
CA LYS A 243 17.54 -21.73 4.99
C LYS A 243 18.86 -21.82 4.22
N ASN A 244 18.94 -22.70 3.23
CA ASN A 244 20.14 -22.86 2.41
C ASN A 244 20.14 -21.89 1.23
N VAL A 245 19.00 -21.72 0.54
CA VAL A 245 18.84 -20.74 -0.55
C VAL A 245 19.24 -19.34 -0.09
N MET A 246 18.82 -18.92 1.11
CA MET A 246 19.18 -17.62 1.68
C MET A 246 20.68 -17.40 1.86
N LYS A 247 21.45 -18.47 2.06
CA LYS A 247 22.90 -18.41 2.27
C LYS A 247 23.68 -18.52 0.95
N THR A 248 23.16 -19.29 0.00
CA THR A 248 23.92 -19.70 -1.20
C THR A 248 23.45 -19.01 -2.47
N SER A 249 22.31 -18.32 -2.47
CA SER A 249 21.80 -17.62 -3.65
C SER A 249 22.66 -16.40 -3.97
N GLU A 250 22.94 -16.17 -5.26
CA GLU A 250 23.51 -14.91 -5.76
C GLU A 250 22.60 -13.71 -5.50
N HIS A 251 21.35 -13.96 -5.11
CA HIS A 251 20.35 -12.96 -4.73
C HIS A 251 20.01 -13.02 -3.24
N ALA A 252 20.98 -13.33 -2.35
CA ALA A 252 20.78 -13.41 -0.91
C ALA A 252 20.06 -12.18 -0.33
N ASP A 253 20.33 -10.99 -0.88
CA ASP A 253 19.70 -9.72 -0.49
C ASP A 253 18.18 -9.71 -0.62
N ARG A 254 17.61 -10.50 -1.53
CA ARG A 254 16.17 -10.67 -1.71
C ARG A 254 15.48 -11.24 -0.48
N TYR A 255 16.20 -11.92 0.40
CA TYR A 255 15.64 -12.61 1.56
C TYR A 255 15.95 -11.91 2.89
N LYS A 256 16.57 -10.72 2.87
CA LYS A 256 16.94 -10.01 4.11
C LYS A 256 15.74 -9.55 4.91
N HIS A 257 14.59 -9.32 4.27
CA HIS A 257 13.38 -8.80 4.92
C HIS A 257 12.53 -9.86 5.62
N ILE A 258 12.84 -11.15 5.45
CA ILE A 258 12.04 -12.26 6.04
C ILE A 258 12.64 -12.81 7.34
N VAL A 259 13.83 -12.35 7.74
CA VAL A 259 14.49 -12.69 9.00
C VAL A 259 14.99 -11.44 9.71
N ASP A 260 15.06 -11.47 11.04
CA ASP A 260 15.58 -10.38 11.84
C ASP A 260 17.12 -10.40 11.92
N ALA A 261 17.68 -9.48 12.70
CA ALA A 261 19.14 -9.37 12.88
C ALA A 261 19.78 -10.62 13.55
N ASN A 262 19.00 -11.44 14.23
CA ASN A 262 19.44 -12.69 14.84
C ASN A 262 19.29 -13.89 13.89
N GLY A 263 18.66 -13.69 12.73
CA GLY A 263 18.32 -14.74 11.78
C GLY A 263 17.03 -15.48 12.11
N ASP A 264 16.23 -14.96 13.04
CA ASP A 264 14.92 -15.53 13.38
C ASP A 264 13.87 -15.08 12.37
N TRP A 265 12.90 -15.96 12.06
CA TRP A 265 11.82 -15.64 11.13
C TRP A 265 10.96 -14.50 11.66
N ILE A 266 10.81 -13.45 10.84
CA ILE A 266 9.95 -12.33 11.19
C ILE A 266 8.49 -12.81 11.21
N VAL A 267 7.75 -12.30 12.19
CA VAL A 267 6.29 -12.34 12.24
C VAL A 267 5.80 -10.93 11.98
N ARG A 268 5.13 -10.71 10.84
CA ARG A 268 4.53 -9.41 10.52
C ARG A 268 3.39 -9.10 11.49
N ASP A 269 3.32 -7.86 11.96
CA ASP A 269 2.26 -7.34 12.84
C ASP A 269 1.24 -6.44 12.10
N ASP A 270 1.42 -6.31 10.79
CA ASP A 270 0.60 -5.55 9.85
C ASP A 270 -0.01 -6.41 8.74
N VAL A 271 0.51 -7.63 8.52
CA VAL A 271 -0.04 -8.63 7.61
C VAL A 271 -0.46 -9.86 8.39
N PHE A 272 -1.71 -10.24 8.22
CA PHE A 272 -2.34 -11.36 8.90
C PHE A 272 -2.79 -12.39 7.89
N ILE A 273 -2.93 -13.63 8.32
CA ILE A 273 -3.41 -14.71 7.46
C ILE A 273 -4.34 -15.63 8.23
N ARG A 274 -5.38 -16.11 7.55
CA ARG A 274 -6.29 -17.15 8.00
C ARG A 274 -6.30 -18.29 6.99
N TYR A 275 -6.02 -19.50 7.46
CA TYR A 275 -6.06 -20.71 6.65
C TYR A 275 -6.62 -21.90 7.44
N GLN A 276 -7.77 -22.42 7.03
CA GLN A 276 -8.32 -23.67 7.56
C GLN A 276 -7.68 -24.87 6.85
N THR A 277 -6.84 -25.64 7.55
CA THR A 277 -6.34 -26.91 7.04
C THR A 277 -7.31 -28.04 7.37
N LYS A 278 -6.96 -29.28 7.02
CA LYS A 278 -7.74 -30.45 7.43
C LYS A 278 -7.63 -30.70 8.95
N GLU A 279 -6.51 -30.34 9.55
CA GLU A 279 -6.14 -30.63 10.92
C GLU A 279 -6.45 -29.47 11.88
N GLU A 280 -6.24 -28.22 11.45
CA GLU A 280 -6.34 -27.05 12.34
C GLU A 280 -6.66 -25.75 11.59
N LEU A 281 -7.19 -24.78 12.34
CA LEU A 281 -7.28 -23.40 11.87
C LEU A 281 -5.96 -22.69 12.17
N LYS A 282 -5.27 -22.22 11.13
CA LYS A 282 -4.05 -21.43 11.25
C LYS A 282 -4.37 -19.95 11.10
N THR A 283 -4.15 -19.18 12.15
CA THR A 283 -4.33 -17.72 12.18
C THR A 283 -3.14 -17.02 12.83
N GLY A 284 -2.87 -15.78 12.43
CA GLY A 284 -1.87 -14.93 13.08
C GLY A 284 -1.20 -13.96 12.11
N GLY A 285 -0.17 -13.29 12.62
CA GLY A 285 0.75 -12.48 11.81
C GLY A 285 1.51 -13.34 10.80
N LEU A 286 1.73 -12.81 9.61
CA LEU A 286 2.38 -13.52 8.52
C LEU A 286 3.80 -13.92 8.90
N SER A 287 4.07 -15.21 8.76
CA SER A 287 5.39 -15.82 8.91
C SER A 287 5.39 -17.12 8.09
N ILE A 288 6.42 -17.94 8.24
CA ILE A 288 6.41 -19.30 7.70
C ILE A 288 5.36 -20.17 8.42
N GLY A 289 4.91 -21.25 7.78
CA GLY A 289 4.06 -22.27 8.41
C GLY A 289 2.56 -22.15 8.15
N PHE A 290 2.10 -21.17 7.37
CA PHE A 290 0.68 -21.09 6.93
C PHE A 290 0.40 -22.02 5.73
N THR A 291 0.80 -23.27 5.89
CA THR A 291 0.70 -24.32 4.87
C THR A 291 -0.18 -25.48 5.31
N GLY A 292 -0.43 -26.40 4.37
CA GLY A 292 -1.20 -27.62 4.63
C GLY A 292 -0.52 -28.64 5.56
N TYR A 293 0.69 -28.35 6.05
CA TYR A 293 1.44 -29.20 6.98
C TYR A 293 1.46 -28.60 8.38
N GLY A 294 1.45 -29.42 9.43
CA GLY A 294 1.65 -28.92 10.80
C GLY A 294 3.02 -28.24 11.00
N GLY A 295 3.09 -27.32 11.96
CA GLY A 295 4.32 -26.62 12.34
C GLY A 295 4.78 -25.53 11.36
N LYS A 296 6.01 -25.05 11.58
CA LYS A 296 6.62 -23.90 10.88
C LYS A 296 7.81 -24.33 10.03
N HIS A 297 7.57 -25.28 9.11
CA HIS A 297 8.63 -25.91 8.29
C HIS A 297 8.42 -25.75 6.79
N HIS A 298 7.36 -25.06 6.37
CA HIS A 298 7.03 -24.87 4.97
C HIS A 298 6.52 -23.46 4.69
N ILE A 299 6.61 -23.06 3.42
CA ILE A 299 5.99 -21.86 2.85
C ILE A 299 5.20 -22.21 1.59
N GLY A 300 4.20 -21.40 1.28
CA GLY A 300 3.63 -21.29 -0.06
C GLY A 300 3.78 -19.90 -0.64
N PRO A 301 3.11 -19.63 -1.79
CA PRO A 301 3.17 -18.33 -2.45
C PRO A 301 2.66 -17.19 -1.56
N GLU A 302 1.81 -17.48 -0.57
CA GLU A 302 1.29 -16.50 0.38
C GLU A 302 2.40 -15.75 1.13
N PHE A 303 3.55 -16.40 1.34
CA PHE A 303 4.60 -15.87 2.19
C PHE A 303 5.21 -14.60 1.59
N GLN A 304 5.75 -14.68 0.36
CA GLN A 304 6.32 -13.50 -0.28
C GLN A 304 5.25 -12.54 -0.81
N LEU A 305 4.11 -13.06 -1.29
CA LEU A 305 2.98 -12.22 -1.71
C LEU A 305 2.51 -11.32 -0.57
N GLY A 306 2.39 -11.87 0.64
CA GLY A 306 1.96 -11.13 1.81
C GLY A 306 2.95 -10.04 2.24
N HIS A 307 4.26 -10.27 2.12
CA HIS A 307 5.26 -9.23 2.37
C HIS A 307 5.11 -8.06 1.38
N LEU A 308 4.98 -8.35 0.08
CA LEU A 308 4.74 -7.31 -0.94
C LEU A 308 3.45 -6.54 -0.66
N ALA A 309 2.37 -7.24 -0.28
CA ALA A 309 1.11 -6.60 0.05
C ALA A 309 1.24 -5.69 1.28
N GLY A 310 1.88 -6.14 2.36
CA GLY A 310 2.09 -5.31 3.55
C GLY A 310 2.95 -4.08 3.29
N ASP A 311 3.94 -4.18 2.40
CA ASP A 311 4.81 -3.05 2.07
C ASP A 311 4.15 -2.03 1.13
N ALA A 312 3.14 -2.46 0.37
CA ALA A 312 2.43 -1.63 -0.60
C ALA A 312 1.29 -0.79 0.01
N TYR A 313 0.79 -1.15 1.20
CA TYR A 313 -0.36 -0.48 1.81
C TYR A 313 -0.07 -0.04 3.25
N ASP A 314 -0.49 1.18 3.59
CA ASP A 314 -0.51 1.67 4.98
C ASP A 314 -1.60 0.99 5.83
N ASP A 315 -2.58 0.34 5.17
CA ASP A 315 -3.62 -0.43 5.83
C ASP A 315 -3.12 -1.82 6.21
N PRO A 316 -3.57 -2.38 7.35
CA PRO A 316 -3.31 -3.77 7.65
C PRO A 316 -3.88 -4.66 6.55
N VAL A 317 -3.23 -5.79 6.32
CA VAL A 317 -3.59 -6.78 5.30
C VAL A 317 -4.07 -8.07 5.97
N LEU A 318 -5.13 -8.67 5.44
CA LEU A 318 -5.58 -10.02 5.77
C LEU A 318 -5.56 -10.90 4.51
N LEU A 319 -4.75 -11.94 4.54
CA LEU A 319 -4.77 -13.02 3.56
C LEU A 319 -5.78 -14.07 4.00
N ILE A 320 -6.76 -14.36 3.15
CA ILE A 320 -7.67 -15.49 3.35
C ILE A 320 -7.25 -16.58 2.38
N LYS A 321 -6.84 -17.73 2.91
CA LYS A 321 -6.33 -18.85 2.11
C LYS A 321 -7.35 -19.98 2.10
N THR A 322 -7.76 -20.39 0.90
CA THR A 322 -8.73 -21.48 0.67
C THR A 322 -8.14 -22.45 -0.35
N ALA A 323 -7.31 -23.38 0.15
CA ALA A 323 -6.51 -24.25 -0.69
C ALA A 323 -6.53 -25.70 -0.22
N TRP A 324 -6.69 -26.64 -1.17
CA TRP A 324 -6.82 -28.07 -0.87
C TRP A 324 -6.12 -28.97 -1.88
N GLY A 325 -5.43 -30.00 -1.39
CA GLY A 325 -4.71 -30.93 -2.24
C GLY A 325 -5.63 -31.76 -3.13
N GLY A 326 -5.17 -32.01 -4.36
CA GLY A 326 -5.81 -32.97 -5.27
C GLY A 326 -7.19 -32.57 -5.77
N LYS A 327 -7.43 -31.28 -6.05
CA LYS A 327 -8.73 -30.76 -6.51
C LYS A 327 -8.68 -30.24 -7.94
N SER A 328 -9.70 -30.59 -8.73
CA SER A 328 -9.86 -30.14 -10.11
C SER A 328 -10.90 -29.01 -10.21
N ILE A 329 -10.73 -28.12 -11.19
CA ILE A 329 -11.78 -27.15 -11.51
C ILE A 329 -12.92 -27.80 -12.31
N HIS A 330 -12.63 -28.88 -13.03
CA HIS A 330 -13.63 -29.65 -13.75
C HIS A 330 -14.73 -30.23 -12.84
N LYS A 331 -14.37 -30.66 -11.62
CA LYS A 331 -15.30 -31.29 -10.66
C LYS A 331 -15.38 -30.56 -9.32
N ASP A 332 -14.27 -30.44 -8.60
CA ASP A 332 -14.28 -30.03 -7.18
C ASP A 332 -14.57 -28.54 -7.00
N PHE A 333 -13.97 -27.70 -7.84
CA PHE A 333 -14.20 -26.26 -7.89
C PHE A 333 -15.17 -25.86 -9.01
N ARG A 334 -15.97 -26.80 -9.53
CA ARG A 334 -16.86 -26.52 -10.65
C ARG A 334 -17.84 -25.41 -10.27
N PRO A 335 -17.79 -24.25 -10.94
CA PRO A 335 -18.63 -23.11 -10.60
C PRO A 335 -20.06 -23.32 -11.12
N PRO A 336 -21.09 -22.75 -10.47
CA PRO A 336 -22.49 -22.96 -10.85
C PRO A 336 -22.80 -22.49 -12.28
N SER A 337 -22.18 -21.40 -12.76
CA SER A 337 -22.42 -20.89 -14.11
C SER A 337 -21.85 -21.77 -15.22
N ALA A 338 -20.94 -22.72 -14.91
CA ALA A 338 -20.49 -23.72 -15.87
C ALA A 338 -21.55 -24.81 -16.12
N GLY A 339 -22.68 -24.80 -15.41
CA GLY A 339 -23.73 -25.82 -15.50
C GLY A 339 -23.32 -27.16 -14.88
N GLY A 340 -24.26 -28.10 -14.80
CA GLY A 340 -24.05 -29.38 -14.11
C GLY A 340 -24.04 -29.23 -12.58
N THR A 341 -23.45 -30.20 -11.88
CA THR A 341 -23.37 -30.18 -10.41
C THR A 341 -22.30 -29.20 -9.95
N THR A 342 -22.67 -28.24 -9.09
CA THR A 342 -21.70 -27.32 -8.46
C THR A 342 -20.73 -28.10 -7.57
N GLY A 343 -19.44 -27.80 -7.69
CA GLY A 343 -18.40 -28.48 -6.95
C GLY A 343 -18.45 -28.19 -5.46
N GLU A 344 -18.25 -29.22 -4.63
CA GLU A 344 -18.24 -29.09 -3.17
C GLU A 344 -17.20 -28.06 -2.69
N PHE A 345 -16.02 -28.05 -3.32
CA PHE A 345 -14.92 -27.16 -2.93
C PHE A 345 -15.12 -25.74 -3.46
N PHE A 346 -15.93 -25.51 -4.50
CA PHE A 346 -16.39 -24.16 -4.83
C PHE A 346 -17.23 -23.59 -3.69
N THR A 347 -18.25 -24.33 -3.24
CA THR A 347 -19.10 -23.92 -2.12
C THR A 347 -18.30 -23.73 -0.83
N LYS A 348 -17.38 -24.65 -0.54
CA LYS A 348 -16.50 -24.57 0.63
C LYS A 348 -15.57 -23.35 0.59
N MET A 349 -15.01 -23.04 -0.58
CA MET A 349 -14.20 -21.83 -0.81
C MET A 349 -14.97 -20.57 -0.42
N LEU A 350 -16.20 -20.40 -0.91
CA LEU A 350 -17.04 -19.27 -0.55
C LEU A 350 -17.37 -19.24 0.95
N ALA A 351 -17.67 -20.41 1.53
CA ALA A 351 -18.01 -20.52 2.95
C ALA A 351 -16.83 -20.10 3.85
N GLU A 352 -15.61 -20.59 3.59
CA GLU A 352 -14.42 -20.23 4.38
C GLU A 352 -14.04 -18.76 4.23
N TYR A 353 -14.26 -18.15 3.06
CA TYR A 353 -14.09 -16.71 2.87
C TYR A 353 -15.09 -15.89 3.68
N ARG A 354 -16.38 -16.24 3.61
CA ARG A 354 -17.44 -15.55 4.38
C ARG A 354 -17.20 -15.72 5.89
N GLU A 355 -16.81 -16.91 6.32
CA GLU A 355 -16.51 -17.19 7.72
C GLU A 355 -15.33 -16.35 8.21
N ALA A 356 -14.25 -16.25 7.44
CA ALA A 356 -13.09 -15.42 7.79
C ALA A 356 -13.48 -13.96 8.08
N LEU A 357 -14.39 -13.41 7.28
CA LEU A 357 -14.90 -12.05 7.50
C LEU A 357 -15.84 -11.97 8.71
N ALA A 358 -16.71 -12.96 8.90
CA ALA A 358 -17.63 -13.01 10.03
C ALA A 358 -16.91 -13.17 11.38
N LYS A 359 -15.80 -13.93 11.39
CA LYS A 359 -15.00 -14.25 12.58
C LYS A 359 -13.84 -13.27 12.82
N LEU A 360 -13.72 -12.22 12.01
CA LEU A 360 -12.63 -11.26 12.12
C LEU A 360 -12.47 -10.67 13.53
N SER A 361 -13.58 -10.34 14.21
CA SER A 361 -13.51 -9.75 15.56
C SER A 361 -13.10 -10.76 16.63
N ASP A 362 -13.40 -12.04 16.44
CA ASP A 362 -13.07 -13.12 17.38
C ASP A 362 -11.60 -13.51 17.20
N GLU A 363 -11.17 -13.73 15.95
CA GLU A 363 -9.84 -14.24 15.59
C GLU A 363 -8.78 -13.12 15.57
N PHE A 364 -9.16 -11.89 15.24
CA PHE A 364 -8.27 -10.73 15.19
C PHE A 364 -8.89 -9.50 15.90
N PRO A 365 -9.00 -9.50 17.25
CA PRO A 365 -9.69 -8.43 17.99
C PRO A 365 -9.14 -7.01 17.74
N HIS A 366 -7.84 -6.90 17.44
CA HIS A 366 -7.19 -5.63 17.11
C HIS A 366 -7.56 -5.08 15.73
N LEU A 367 -8.15 -5.91 14.85
CA LEU A 367 -8.68 -5.52 13.54
C LEU A 367 -10.21 -5.33 13.55
N ALA A 368 -10.90 -5.65 14.65
CA ALA A 368 -12.37 -5.71 14.72
C ALA A 368 -13.11 -4.45 14.26
N LYS A 369 -12.49 -3.26 14.43
CA LYS A 369 -13.10 -1.98 14.04
C LYS A 369 -12.87 -1.62 12.57
N ARG A 370 -11.96 -2.33 11.89
CA ARG A 370 -11.61 -2.10 10.49
C ARG A 370 -12.70 -2.68 9.58
N LYS A 371 -12.98 -1.99 8.48
CA LYS A 371 -13.86 -2.40 7.39
C LYS A 371 -13.06 -3.25 6.39
N PRO A 372 -13.37 -4.54 6.23
CA PRO A 372 -12.72 -5.38 5.22
C PRO A 372 -13.04 -4.89 3.81
N VAL A 373 -12.03 -4.79 2.97
CA VAL A 373 -12.15 -4.48 1.53
C VAL A 373 -11.32 -5.50 0.76
N LEU A 374 -11.98 -6.34 -0.04
CA LEU A 374 -11.30 -7.29 -0.93
C LEU A 374 -10.57 -6.52 -2.04
N GLY A 375 -9.24 -6.61 -2.05
CA GLY A 375 -8.35 -5.98 -3.04
C GLY A 375 -7.91 -6.92 -4.16
N GLY A 376 -8.28 -8.20 -4.10
CA GLY A 376 -8.09 -9.11 -5.23
C GLY A 376 -8.14 -10.59 -4.88
N PHE A 377 -8.17 -11.39 -5.93
CA PHE A 377 -8.27 -12.85 -5.87
C PHE A 377 -7.11 -13.50 -6.66
N VAL A 378 -6.46 -14.48 -6.05
CA VAL A 378 -5.35 -15.23 -6.67
C VAL A 378 -5.77 -16.67 -6.84
N TRP A 379 -5.71 -17.17 -8.07
CA TRP A 379 -5.98 -18.54 -8.43
C TRP A 379 -4.69 -19.28 -8.81
N PHE A 380 -4.38 -20.36 -8.10
CA PHE A 380 -3.22 -21.20 -8.41
C PHE A 380 -3.55 -22.70 -8.36
N GLN A 381 -3.96 -23.23 -9.51
CA GLN A 381 -4.43 -24.60 -9.69
C GLN A 381 -4.18 -25.07 -11.14
N GLY A 382 -4.17 -26.38 -11.38
CA GLY A 382 -4.23 -26.92 -12.75
C GLY A 382 -3.77 -28.37 -12.89
N TRP A 383 -2.95 -28.86 -11.95
CA TRP A 383 -2.31 -30.18 -12.01
C TRP A 383 -3.30 -31.32 -12.22
N ASN A 384 -4.39 -31.38 -11.44
CA ASN A 384 -5.30 -32.51 -11.51
C ASN A 384 -6.13 -32.55 -12.80
N ASP A 385 -6.46 -31.40 -13.38
CA ASP A 385 -7.21 -31.34 -14.63
C ASP A 385 -6.37 -31.85 -15.81
N MET A 386 -5.03 -31.87 -15.71
CA MET A 386 -4.18 -32.32 -16.81
C MET A 386 -4.27 -33.83 -17.12
N PHE A 387 -4.80 -34.64 -16.19
CA PHE A 387 -4.89 -36.09 -16.36
C PHE A 387 -6.22 -36.59 -16.94
N ASN A 388 -7.17 -35.70 -17.20
CA ASN A 388 -8.47 -36.05 -17.77
C ASN A 388 -8.73 -35.17 -19.00
N ASP A 389 -9.08 -35.81 -20.12
CA ASP A 389 -9.20 -35.11 -21.41
C ASP A 389 -10.35 -34.08 -21.39
N ASP A 390 -11.50 -34.43 -20.81
CA ASP A 390 -12.63 -33.51 -20.67
C ASP A 390 -12.29 -32.35 -19.73
N ALA A 391 -11.56 -32.61 -18.65
CA ALA A 391 -11.08 -31.58 -17.73
C ALA A 391 -10.14 -30.60 -18.42
N ARG A 392 -9.17 -31.10 -19.21
CA ARG A 392 -8.27 -30.26 -20.01
C ARG A 392 -9.03 -29.44 -21.04
N ASN A 393 -9.89 -30.08 -21.82
CA ASN A 393 -10.62 -29.44 -22.92
C ASN A 393 -11.57 -28.32 -22.42
N ASN A 394 -12.11 -28.47 -21.21
CA ASN A 394 -13.02 -27.48 -20.61
C ASN A 394 -12.35 -26.55 -19.59
N TYR A 395 -11.03 -26.64 -19.40
CA TYR A 395 -10.33 -25.90 -18.33
C TYR A 395 -10.51 -24.39 -18.47
N GLN A 396 -10.30 -23.85 -19.68
CA GLN A 396 -10.45 -22.42 -19.96
C GLN A 396 -11.87 -21.93 -19.61
N ALA A 397 -12.89 -22.61 -20.14
CA ALA A 397 -14.28 -22.23 -19.92
C ALA A 397 -14.64 -22.27 -18.42
N ASN A 398 -14.30 -23.37 -17.73
CA ASN A 398 -14.56 -23.50 -16.29
C ASN A 398 -13.84 -22.42 -15.47
N LEU A 399 -12.62 -22.02 -15.85
CA LEU A 399 -11.90 -20.95 -15.17
C LEU A 399 -12.55 -19.58 -15.39
N VAL A 400 -13.02 -19.27 -16.61
CA VAL A 400 -13.78 -18.04 -16.87
C VAL A 400 -15.07 -18.01 -16.04
N HIS A 401 -15.82 -19.11 -15.99
CA HIS A 401 -17.01 -19.23 -15.15
C HIS A 401 -16.70 -19.03 -13.67
N LEU A 402 -15.61 -19.64 -13.17
CA LEU A 402 -15.20 -19.53 -11.78
C LEU A 402 -14.95 -18.08 -11.39
N ILE A 403 -14.15 -17.37 -12.18
CA ILE A 403 -13.80 -15.98 -11.87
C ILE A 403 -15.03 -15.06 -11.96
N ASN A 404 -15.90 -15.26 -12.96
CA ASN A 404 -17.13 -14.47 -13.08
C ASN A 404 -18.10 -14.72 -11.91
N ASP A 405 -18.23 -15.97 -11.46
CA ASP A 405 -19.06 -16.30 -10.31
C ASP A 405 -18.48 -15.74 -9.00
N ILE A 406 -17.16 -15.71 -8.84
CA ILE A 406 -16.51 -15.03 -7.69
C ILE A 406 -16.78 -13.53 -7.74
N ARG A 407 -16.56 -12.87 -8.88
CA ARG A 407 -16.84 -11.43 -9.06
C ARG A 407 -18.29 -11.09 -8.72
N LYS A 408 -19.22 -11.93 -9.16
CA LYS A 408 -20.65 -11.80 -8.84
C LYS A 408 -20.92 -12.00 -7.35
N GLU A 409 -20.36 -13.04 -6.75
CA GLU A 409 -20.51 -13.37 -5.33
C GLU A 409 -20.06 -12.23 -4.42
N VAL A 410 -18.93 -11.60 -4.72
CA VAL A 410 -18.40 -10.49 -3.91
C VAL A 410 -18.96 -9.12 -4.32
N GLY A 411 -19.80 -9.06 -5.36
CA GLY A 411 -20.38 -7.82 -5.89
C GLY A 411 -19.35 -6.87 -6.50
N GLN A 412 -18.24 -7.38 -7.03
CA GLN A 412 -17.16 -6.59 -7.64
C GLN A 412 -16.87 -7.08 -9.07
N PRO A 413 -17.54 -6.54 -10.10
CA PRO A 413 -17.34 -6.98 -11.49
C PRO A 413 -15.89 -6.75 -11.97
N ASP A 414 -15.21 -5.75 -11.43
CA ASP A 414 -13.83 -5.38 -11.78
C ASP A 414 -12.79 -5.87 -10.76
N LEU A 415 -13.13 -6.89 -9.94
CA LEU A 415 -12.20 -7.45 -8.97
C LEU A 415 -10.87 -7.84 -9.66
N PRO A 416 -9.73 -7.33 -9.17
CA PRO A 416 -8.40 -7.75 -9.64
C PRO A 416 -8.20 -9.25 -9.42
N VAL A 417 -7.85 -9.95 -10.49
CA VAL A 417 -7.64 -11.40 -10.47
C VAL A 417 -6.26 -11.74 -11.02
N VAL A 418 -5.53 -12.58 -10.31
CA VAL A 418 -4.26 -13.14 -10.77
C VAL A 418 -4.41 -14.65 -10.97
N ILE A 419 -4.07 -15.13 -12.17
CA ILE A 419 -4.04 -16.55 -12.54
C ILE A 419 -2.58 -16.97 -12.66
N GLY A 420 -2.11 -17.80 -11.73
CA GLY A 420 -0.77 -18.37 -11.76
C GLY A 420 -0.66 -19.54 -12.74
N GLU A 421 0.33 -19.47 -13.64
CA GLU A 421 0.64 -20.55 -14.58
C GLU A 421 1.00 -21.85 -13.83
N LEU A 422 0.56 -23.01 -14.31
CA LEU A 422 1.06 -24.31 -13.88
C LEU A 422 2.48 -24.58 -14.41
N GLY A 423 3.48 -23.85 -13.92
CA GLY A 423 4.85 -23.84 -14.42
C GLY A 423 5.75 -25.00 -13.97
N ASN A 424 5.18 -26.02 -13.30
CA ASN A 424 5.87 -27.25 -12.89
C ASN A 424 6.68 -27.85 -14.06
N ASP A 425 7.79 -28.54 -13.79
CA ASP A 425 8.68 -29.12 -14.82
C ASP A 425 9.31 -28.10 -15.81
N GLY A 426 9.11 -26.80 -15.57
CA GLY A 426 9.74 -25.72 -16.33
C GLY A 426 9.40 -25.80 -17.83
N PRO A 427 10.36 -25.48 -18.72
CA PRO A 427 10.12 -25.41 -20.16
C PRO A 427 9.98 -26.79 -20.84
N LYS A 428 10.32 -27.89 -20.15
CA LYS A 428 10.28 -29.26 -20.70
C LYS A 428 9.00 -30.03 -20.33
N ALA A 429 7.94 -29.30 -20.00
CA ALA A 429 6.67 -29.88 -19.58
C ALA A 429 6.00 -30.72 -20.68
N GLY A 430 5.24 -31.75 -20.28
CA GLY A 430 4.48 -32.60 -21.20
C GLY A 430 3.30 -31.87 -21.84
N LYS A 431 2.79 -32.44 -22.95
CA LYS A 431 1.69 -31.85 -23.76
C LYS A 431 0.45 -31.48 -22.93
N SER A 432 0.06 -32.33 -21.98
CA SER A 432 -1.10 -32.10 -21.12
C SER A 432 -0.94 -30.85 -20.24
N MET A 433 0.26 -30.61 -19.70
CA MET A 433 0.53 -29.43 -18.89
C MET A 433 0.59 -28.17 -19.75
N LEU A 434 1.22 -28.25 -20.93
CA LEU A 434 1.24 -27.14 -21.88
C LEU A 434 -0.18 -26.73 -22.31
N ALA A 435 -1.10 -27.69 -22.47
CA ALA A 435 -2.50 -27.42 -22.73
C ALA A 435 -3.18 -26.65 -21.58
N ILE A 436 -2.92 -27.04 -20.32
CA ILE A 436 -3.43 -26.29 -19.15
C ILE A 436 -2.86 -24.87 -19.10
N ARG A 437 -1.55 -24.69 -19.33
CA ARG A 437 -0.91 -23.35 -19.35
C ARG A 437 -1.53 -22.44 -20.42
N ALA A 438 -1.76 -23.00 -21.61
CA ALA A 438 -2.43 -22.28 -22.70
C ALA A 438 -3.87 -21.90 -22.30
N ALA A 439 -4.63 -22.81 -21.70
CA ALA A 439 -5.98 -22.56 -21.21
C ALA A 439 -6.03 -21.51 -20.09
N GLN A 440 -5.07 -21.50 -19.16
CA GLN A 440 -4.94 -20.49 -18.11
C GLN A 440 -4.70 -19.10 -18.70
N LYS A 441 -3.78 -18.99 -19.67
CA LYS A 441 -3.49 -17.74 -20.36
C LYS A 441 -4.70 -17.24 -21.14
N ALA A 442 -5.34 -18.11 -21.92
CA ALA A 442 -6.53 -17.76 -22.71
C ALA A 442 -7.72 -17.35 -21.83
N ALA A 443 -7.88 -17.95 -20.64
CA ALA A 443 -8.90 -17.54 -19.68
C ALA A 443 -8.63 -16.13 -19.14
N ALA A 444 -7.38 -15.80 -18.80
CA ALA A 444 -7.01 -14.46 -18.35
C ALA A 444 -7.30 -13.40 -19.43
N GLU A 445 -6.95 -13.68 -20.68
CA GLU A 445 -7.22 -12.81 -21.83
C GLU A 445 -8.74 -12.60 -22.03
N ALA A 446 -9.53 -13.66 -21.93
CA ALA A 446 -10.99 -13.59 -22.05
C ALA A 446 -11.67 -12.80 -20.91
N LEU A 447 -11.08 -12.80 -19.71
CA LEU A 447 -11.61 -12.09 -18.53
C LEU A 447 -11.26 -10.59 -18.51
N GLY A 448 -10.44 -10.12 -19.45
CA GLY A 448 -10.17 -8.70 -19.68
C GLY A 448 -9.11 -8.08 -18.75
N PRO A 449 -9.00 -6.74 -18.75
CA PRO A 449 -7.84 -6.01 -18.23
C PRO A 449 -7.69 -6.05 -16.70
N LYS A 450 -8.74 -6.45 -15.96
CA LYS A 450 -8.67 -6.66 -14.50
C LYS A 450 -8.24 -8.08 -14.12
N THR A 451 -7.73 -8.86 -15.08
CA THR A 451 -7.18 -10.19 -14.87
C THR A 451 -5.78 -10.30 -15.47
N ALA A 452 -4.83 -10.82 -14.70
CA ALA A 452 -3.47 -11.07 -15.16
C ALA A 452 -3.14 -12.57 -15.16
N PHE A 453 -2.51 -13.04 -16.23
CA PHE A 453 -1.81 -14.32 -16.27
C PHE A 453 -0.37 -14.10 -15.84
N VAL A 454 0.12 -14.91 -14.90
CA VAL A 454 1.48 -14.82 -14.37
C VAL A 454 2.25 -16.08 -14.75
N PRO A 455 3.21 -15.98 -15.69
CA PRO A 455 4.14 -17.07 -15.98
C PRO A 455 4.95 -17.44 -14.74
N THR A 456 5.06 -18.73 -14.46
CA THR A 456 5.84 -19.28 -13.34
C THR A 456 6.87 -20.30 -13.82
N THR A 457 6.84 -20.69 -15.09
CA THR A 457 7.75 -21.65 -15.73
C THR A 457 9.23 -21.41 -15.40
N GLN A 458 9.66 -20.14 -15.37
CA GLN A 458 11.03 -19.72 -15.09
C GLN A 458 11.47 -19.97 -13.64
N PHE A 459 10.54 -20.21 -12.72
CA PHE A 459 10.81 -20.47 -11.32
C PHE A 459 11.03 -21.95 -11.02
N ALA A 460 10.91 -22.83 -12.02
CA ALA A 460 11.12 -24.25 -11.83
C ALA A 460 12.61 -24.52 -11.53
N ARG A 461 12.86 -25.34 -10.52
CA ARG A 461 14.20 -25.81 -10.17
C ARG A 461 14.35 -27.28 -10.49
N PRO A 462 15.55 -27.74 -10.91
CA PRO A 462 15.81 -29.15 -11.15
C PRO A 462 15.54 -30.00 -9.91
N ALA A 463 15.04 -31.23 -10.11
CA ALA A 463 14.81 -32.18 -9.03
C ALA A 463 16.08 -32.39 -8.18
N LYS A 464 17.25 -32.53 -8.81
CA LYS A 464 18.55 -32.70 -8.15
C LYS A 464 18.96 -31.56 -7.22
N GLU A 465 18.39 -30.37 -7.41
CA GLU A 465 18.66 -29.15 -6.63
C GLU A 465 17.54 -28.86 -5.62
N SER A 466 16.60 -29.79 -5.44
CA SER A 466 15.41 -29.58 -4.64
C SER A 466 15.25 -30.65 -3.54
N PRO A 467 14.48 -30.38 -2.47
CA PRO A 467 14.41 -31.26 -1.31
C PRO A 467 13.75 -32.62 -1.65
N ASN A 468 12.67 -32.59 -2.44
CA ASN A 468 11.81 -33.74 -2.69
C ASN A 468 11.85 -34.14 -4.17
N VAL A 469 12.89 -34.87 -4.59
CA VAL A 469 13.20 -35.16 -6.00
C VAL A 469 12.12 -35.95 -6.77
N THR A 470 11.16 -36.56 -6.08
CA THR A 470 10.05 -37.32 -6.67
C THR A 470 8.74 -36.53 -6.77
N HIS A 471 8.66 -35.34 -6.16
CA HIS A 471 7.43 -34.56 -6.03
C HIS A 471 7.36 -33.41 -7.05
N GLY A 472 7.53 -33.72 -8.34
CA GLY A 472 7.52 -32.71 -9.41
C GLY A 472 6.23 -31.89 -9.47
N HIS A 473 5.11 -32.50 -9.08
CA HIS A 473 3.80 -31.87 -8.94
C HIS A 473 3.75 -30.72 -7.91
N HIS A 474 4.69 -30.69 -6.97
CA HIS A 474 4.83 -29.65 -5.96
C HIS A 474 6.15 -28.88 -6.08
N TRP A 475 6.67 -28.73 -7.30
CA TRP A 475 7.93 -28.03 -7.55
C TRP A 475 9.10 -28.67 -6.79
N TYR A 476 9.05 -30.00 -6.60
CA TYR A 476 10.01 -30.77 -5.81
C TYR A 476 10.21 -30.26 -4.38
N GLY A 477 9.24 -29.53 -3.83
CA GLY A 477 9.33 -28.88 -2.51
C GLY A 477 10.34 -27.74 -2.44
N ASN A 478 10.78 -27.20 -3.59
CA ASN A 478 11.79 -26.14 -3.64
C ASN A 478 11.24 -24.81 -3.11
N ALA A 479 11.79 -24.31 -2.00
CA ALA A 479 11.29 -23.09 -1.38
C ALA A 479 11.55 -21.82 -2.20
N GLU A 480 12.65 -21.78 -2.97
CA GLU A 480 12.93 -20.65 -3.85
C GLU A 480 11.86 -20.52 -4.93
N SER A 481 11.43 -21.65 -5.53
CA SER A 481 10.32 -21.65 -6.49
C SER A 481 9.06 -21.03 -5.89
N TYR A 482 8.62 -21.49 -4.71
CA TYR A 482 7.41 -20.94 -4.05
C TYR A 482 7.55 -19.47 -3.69
N PHE A 483 8.73 -19.05 -3.24
CA PHE A 483 9.01 -17.66 -2.92
C PHE A 483 8.88 -16.78 -4.16
N LEU A 484 9.52 -17.16 -5.28
CA LEU A 484 9.50 -16.38 -6.52
C LEU A 484 8.13 -16.39 -7.20
N ILE A 485 7.38 -17.48 -7.06
CA ILE A 485 5.97 -17.53 -7.47
C ILE A 485 5.17 -16.52 -6.64
N GLY A 486 5.30 -16.52 -5.31
CA GLY A 486 4.65 -15.54 -4.44
C GLY A 486 4.98 -14.09 -4.82
N ASP A 487 6.26 -13.83 -5.12
CA ASP A 487 6.75 -12.54 -5.59
C ASP A 487 6.05 -12.08 -6.88
N ALA A 488 6.05 -12.94 -7.91
CA ALA A 488 5.45 -12.62 -9.20
C ALA A 488 3.92 -12.46 -9.13
N LEU A 489 3.24 -13.33 -8.36
CA LEU A 489 1.80 -13.23 -8.14
C LEU A 489 1.44 -11.95 -7.37
N GLY A 490 2.22 -11.62 -6.34
CA GLY A 490 2.03 -10.40 -5.55
C GLY A 490 2.24 -9.13 -6.38
N GLN A 491 3.34 -9.05 -7.14
CA GLN A 491 3.61 -7.90 -8.01
C GLN A 491 2.51 -7.71 -9.06
N ALA A 492 2.03 -8.80 -9.69
CA ALA A 492 0.93 -8.71 -10.65
C ALA A 492 -0.37 -8.21 -10.00
N LEU A 493 -0.66 -8.66 -8.77
CA LEU A 493 -1.84 -8.24 -8.02
C LEU A 493 -1.79 -6.75 -7.65
N LEU A 494 -0.63 -6.25 -7.22
CA LEU A 494 -0.42 -4.84 -6.93
C LEU A 494 -0.54 -3.98 -8.19
N ASN A 495 0.07 -4.41 -9.31
CA ASN A 495 -0.01 -3.71 -10.58
C ASN A 495 -1.45 -3.58 -11.14
N LEU A 496 -2.34 -4.52 -10.81
CA LEU A 496 -3.77 -4.44 -11.17
C LEU A 496 -4.56 -3.46 -10.29
N ASN A 497 -4.07 -3.18 -9.09
CA ASN A 497 -4.67 -2.24 -8.13
C ASN A 497 -4.19 -0.80 -8.35
N ASP A 498 -3.00 -0.61 -8.90
CA ASP A 498 -2.44 0.72 -9.24
C ASP A 498 -3.00 1.31 -10.56
N LYS A 499 -3.76 0.52 -11.33
CA LYS A 499 -4.42 0.89 -12.60
C LYS A 499 -5.93 0.95 -12.44
#